data_AF-A0A436ECH5-F1
#
_entry.id   AF-A0A436ECH5-F1
#
_cell.length_a   1.000
_cell.length_b   1.000
_cell.length_c   1.000
_cell.angle_alpha   90.00
_cell.angle_beta   90.00
_cell.angle_gamma   90.00
#
_symmetry.space_group_name_H-M   'P 1'
#
loop_
_entity.id
_entity.type
_entity.pdbx_description
1 polymer ?
#
loop_
_entity_poly.entity_id
_entity_poly.type
_entity_poly.pdbx_seq_one_letter_code
_entity_poly.pdbx_strand_id
1 'polypeptide(L)' 'EAHHNAADRYVRILLSNLDYRSRSQTEHRDLLAACRARKEDKAISILRRHLREGSETLVSAIREDGLSRKS' A
#
# COMPACT_ATOMS: atom_id res chain seq x y z
N GLU A 1 20.05 3.03 3.86
CA GLU A 1 19.48 2.41 5.07
C GLU A 1 18.21 3.07 5.60
N ALA A 2 18.17 4.39 5.83
CA ALA A 2 17.00 5.05 6.44
C ALA A 2 15.66 4.86 5.67
N HIS A 3 15.68 4.88 4.34
CA HIS A 3 14.47 4.68 3.52
C HIS A 3 13.89 3.27 3.60
N HIS A 4 14.74 2.25 3.75
CA HIS A 4 14.27 0.86 3.92
C HIS A 4 13.57 0.67 5.27
N ASN A 5 14.06 1.33 6.33
CA ASN A 5 13.43 1.27 7.66
C ASN A 5 12.08 1.99 7.73
N ALA A 6 11.91 3.09 6.98
CA ALA A 6 10.61 3.75 6.86
C ALA A 6 9.62 2.87 6.08
N ALA A 7 10.08 2.23 5.00
CA ALA A 7 9.27 1.29 4.20
C ALA A 7 8.87 0.03 4.99
N ASP A 8 9.76 -0.55 5.81
CA ASP A 8 9.43 -1.74 6.61
C ASP A 8 8.36 -1.45 7.68
N ARG A 9 8.50 -0.34 8.41
CA ARG A 9 7.47 0.11 9.38
C ARG A 9 6.13 0.38 8.70
N TYR A 10 6.16 0.98 7.51
CA TYR A 10 4.98 1.23 6.67
C TYR A 10 4.26 -0.08 6.32
N VAL A 11 5.01 -1.08 5.83
CA VAL A 11 4.47 -2.38 5.44
C VAL A 11 3.86 -3.11 6.63
N ARG A 12 4.52 -3.09 7.80
CA ARG A 12 3.98 -3.73 9.02
C ARG A 12 2.66 -3.11 9.47
N ILE A 13 2.54 -1.78 9.53
CA ILE A 13 1.30 -1.14 9.98
C ILE A 13 0.15 -1.42 8.99
N LEU A 14 0.43 -1.29 7.68
CA LEU A 14 -0.56 -1.45 6.63
C LEU A 14 -1.06 -2.91 6.52
N LEU A 15 -0.19 -3.89 6.73
CA LEU A 15 -0.53 -5.31 6.60
C LEU A 15 -1.05 -5.98 7.88
N SER A 16 -0.83 -5.38 9.06
CA SER A 16 -1.22 -5.99 10.34
C SER A 16 -2.60 -5.58 10.84
N ASN A 17 -3.10 -4.40 10.45
CA ASN A 17 -4.29 -3.80 11.06
C ASN A 17 -5.44 -3.48 10.09
N LEU A 18 -5.22 -3.60 8.78
CA LEU A 18 -6.23 -3.25 7.79
C LEU A 18 -6.49 -4.46 6.90
N ASP A 19 -7.75 -4.66 6.49
CA ASP A 19 -8.17 -5.60 5.44
C ASP A 19 -7.50 -5.31 4.07
N TYR A 20 -6.56 -4.37 4.06
CA TYR A 20 -5.68 -3.97 2.97
C TYR A 20 -4.79 -5.11 2.45
N ARG A 21 -4.55 -6.16 3.23
CA ARG A 21 -3.76 -7.33 2.77
C ARG A 21 -4.39 -8.01 1.56
N SER A 22 -5.71 -8.23 1.56
CA SER A 22 -6.41 -8.92 0.48
C SER A 22 -6.39 -8.11 -0.82
N ARG A 23 -6.65 -6.80 -0.71
CA ARG A 23 -6.54 -5.83 -1.80
C ARG A 23 -5.12 -5.77 -2.36
N SER A 24 -4.11 -5.57 -1.50
CA SER A 24 -2.69 -5.49 -1.87
C SER A 24 -2.24 -6.70 -2.68
N GLN A 25 -2.61 -7.92 -2.23
CA GLN A 25 -2.28 -9.14 -2.95
C GLN A 25 -2.96 -9.23 -4.33
N THR A 26 -4.20 -8.76 -4.44
CA THR A 26 -4.91 -8.72 -5.73
C THR A 26 -4.20 -7.78 -6.71
N GLU A 27 -3.85 -6.58 -6.25
CA GLU A 27 -3.13 -5.57 -7.05
C GLU A 27 -1.74 -6.05 -7.48
N HIS A 28 -1.01 -6.76 -6.60
CA HIS A 28 0.27 -7.37 -6.96
C HIS A 28 0.13 -8.43 -8.04
N ARG A 29 -0.92 -9.27 -7.99
CA ARG A 29 -1.18 -10.28 -9.03
C ARG A 29 -1.51 -9.62 -10.36
N ASP A 30 -2.29 -8.56 -10.36
CA ASP A 30 -2.62 -7.79 -11.57
C ASP A 30 -1.38 -7.10 -12.16
N LEU A 31 -0.50 -6.55 -11.32
CA LEU A 31 0.76 -5.97 -11.76
C LEU A 31 1.64 -7.03 -12.45
N LEU A 32 1.82 -8.20 -11.81
CA LEU A 32 2.60 -9.29 -12.40
C LEU A 32 1.99 -9.78 -13.71
N ALA A 33 0.67 -9.86 -13.81
CA ALA A 33 -0.02 -10.22 -15.05
C ALA A 33 0.22 -9.19 -16.17
N ALA A 34 0.16 -7.89 -15.84
CA ALA A 34 0.45 -6.82 -16.80
C ALA A 34 1.91 -6.86 -17.28
N CYS A 35 2.86 -7.07 -16.37
CA CYS A 35 4.28 -7.22 -16.71
C CYS A 35 4.53 -8.42 -17.64
N ARG A 36 3.94 -9.60 -17.31
CA ARG A 36 4.06 -10.81 -18.15
C ARG A 36 3.47 -10.62 -19.54
N ALA A 37 2.38 -9.86 -19.64
CA ALA A 37 1.74 -9.50 -20.90
C ALA A 37 2.44 -8.34 -21.64
N ARG A 38 3.56 -7.81 -21.11
CA ARG A 38 4.27 -6.62 -21.61
C ARG A 38 3.38 -5.39 -21.82
N LYS A 39 2.38 -5.22 -20.94
CA LYS A 39 1.49 -4.05 -20.91
C LYS A 39 2.06 -2.99 -19.97
N GLU A 40 3.09 -2.28 -20.44
CA GLU A 40 3.86 -1.31 -19.64
C GLU A 40 3.00 -0.24 -18.97
N ASP A 41 2.19 0.49 -19.74
CA ASP A 41 1.32 1.55 -19.20
C ASP A 41 0.35 1.04 -18.14
N LYS A 42 -0.17 -0.18 -18.34
CA LYS A 42 -1.05 -0.83 -17.37
C LYS A 42 -0.30 -1.16 -16.08
N ALA A 43 0.91 -1.71 -16.19
CA ALA A 43 1.76 -2.01 -15.04
C ALA A 43 2.10 -0.74 -14.24
N ILE A 44 2.49 0.34 -14.93
CA ILE A 44 2.79 1.64 -14.31
C ILE A 44 1.55 2.20 -13.59
N SER A 45 0.38 2.13 -14.23
CA SER A 45 -0.88 2.60 -13.65
C SER A 45 -1.26 1.84 -12.38
N ILE A 46 -1.15 0.50 -12.39
CA ILE A 46 -1.39 -0.35 -11.21
C ILE A 46 -0.43 0.02 -10.09
N LEU A 47 0.87 0.13 -10.38
CA LEU A 47 1.88 0.44 -9.37
C LEU A 47 1.64 1.82 -8.73
N ARG A 48 1.39 2.84 -9.54
CA ARG A 48 1.11 4.21 -9.03
C ARG A 48 -0.12 4.22 -8.14
N ARG A 49 -1.19 3.52 -8.55
CA ARG A 49 -2.43 3.42 -7.78
C ARG A 49 -2.19 2.71 -6.44
N HIS A 50 -1.52 1.56 -6.45
CA HIS A 50 -1.16 0.79 -5.26
C HIS A 50 -0.42 1.65 -4.21
N LEU A 51 0.60 2.39 -4.65
CA LEU A 51 1.40 3.24 -3.75
C LEU A 51 0.59 4.41 -3.18
N ARG A 52 -0.24 5.07 -3.99
CA ARG A 52 -1.08 6.19 -3.54
C ARG A 52 -2.15 5.73 -2.55
N GLU A 53 -2.88 4.68 -2.88
CA GLU A 53 -3.99 4.23 -2.05
C GLU A 53 -3.48 3.63 -0.73
N GLY A 54 -2.31 2.99 -0.75
CA GLY A 54 -1.65 2.52 0.47
C GLY A 54 -1.22 3.66 1.38
N SER A 55 -0.66 4.73 0.81
CA SER A 55 -0.22 5.88 1.61
C SER A 55 -1.40 6.65 2.20
N GLU A 56 -2.48 6.82 1.44
CA GLU A 56 -3.73 7.42 1.92
C GLU A 56 -4.35 6.60 3.05
N THR A 57 -4.41 5.27 2.90
CA THR A 57 -4.92 4.36 3.94
C THR A 57 -4.10 4.48 5.23
N LEU A 58 -2.77 4.52 5.14
CA LEU A 58 -1.91 4.69 6.30
C LEU A 58 -2.12 6.04 6.98
N VAL A 59 -2.19 7.12 6.20
CA VAL A 59 -2.40 8.47 6.74
C VAL A 59 -3.76 8.55 7.45
N SER A 60 -4.81 7.93 6.90
CA SER A 60 -6.12 7.85 7.57
C SER A 60 -6.02 7.12 8.90
N ALA A 61 -5.41 5.92 8.91
CA ALA A 61 -5.26 5.12 10.13
C ALA A 61 -4.49 5.87 11.24
N ILE A 62 -3.42 6.59 10.89
CA ILE A 62 -2.65 7.39 11.86
C ILE A 62 -3.48 8.57 12.39
N ARG A 63 -4.27 9.23 11.54
CA ARG A 63 -5.13 10.34 11.96
C ARG A 63 -6.26 9.87 12.86
N GLU A 64 -6.90 8.76 12.53
CA GLU A 64 -7.99 8.15 13.30
C GLU A 64 -7.50 7.64 14.67
N ASP A 65 -6.38 6.92 14.72
CA ASP A 65 -5.76 6.46 15.98
C ASP A 65 -5.26 7.64 16.85
N GLY A 66 -4.75 8.70 16.20
CA GLY A 66 -4.36 9.94 16.87
C GLY A 66 -5.53 10.75 17.44
N LEU A 67 -6.73 10.65 16.84
CA LEU A 67 -7.97 11.23 17.36
C LEU A 67 -8.53 10.38 18.52
N SER A 68 -8.45 9.05 18.41
CA SER A 68 -8.90 8.13 19.48
C SER A 68 -8.07 8.21 20.76
N ARG A 69 -6.78 8.57 20.67
CA ARG A 69 -5.90 8.77 21.84
C ARG A 69 -5.99 10.17 22.48
N LYS A 70 -6.67 11.12 21.83
CA LYS A 70 -6.86 12.49 22.33
C LYS A 70 -8.20 12.71 23.07
N SER A 71 -8.98 11.64 23.25
CA SER A 71 -10.28 11.65 23.94
C SER A 71 -10.15 11.12 25.37
#